data_AF-A0A931V7I7-F1
#
_entry.id   AF-A0A931V7I7-F1
#
_cell.length_a   1.000
_cell.length_b   1.000
_cell.length_c   1.000
_cell.angle_alpha   90.00
_cell.angle_beta   90.00
_cell.angle_gamma   90.00
#
_symmetry.space_group_name_H-M   'P 1'
#
loop_
_entity.id
_entity.type
_entity.pdbx_description
1 polymer ?
#
loop_
_entity_poly.entity_id
_entity_poly.type
_entity_poly.pdbx_seq_one_letter_code
_entity_poly.pdbx_strand_id
1 'polypeptide(L)'
;MRCPSTLLLAIPLALLSACVIETRTGPGAASAAAPAAAPAAAPAAPPAAAAPGTASPSPAAAPAPTAPVPVVGAPPAVVGVPPGVVGAPPGVIGAVPAGVDPLPSKQPPVTEPPPAAGAPAAVPTGIAAGQPPNMKPGAPAAYWVWRDANGWWHLRTTTGKQLHRFHGKITAQSGDMVDVKPVKMELGDRLKATNKAVVFAFDTAGHMDGFDFRVSDNKCATFHLHPNAGKKIFVGGGEAQPASPFFTLCP
;
A
#
# COMPACT_ATOMS: atom_id res chain seq x y z
N MET A 1 0.86 -50.16 34.54
CA MET A 1 1.69 -51.08 33.75
C MET A 1 1.98 -50.44 32.39
N ARG A 2 3.29 -50.28 32.10
CA ARG A 2 3.99 -50.05 30.80
C ARG A 2 3.63 -48.83 29.92
N CYS A 3 4.47 -47.78 30.04
CA CYS A 3 4.96 -46.94 28.92
C CYS A 3 5.79 -47.78 27.93
N PRO A 4 5.87 -47.39 26.64
CA PRO A 4 7.14 -46.89 26.08
C PRO A 4 6.90 -45.81 24.97
N SER A 5 7.86 -45.12 24.35
CA SER A 5 9.29 -44.91 24.55
C SER A 5 9.65 -43.65 23.78
N THR A 6 10.44 -42.81 24.42
CA THR A 6 11.06 -41.59 23.90
C THR A 6 12.13 -41.91 22.87
N LEU A 7 12.14 -41.22 21.72
CA LEU A 7 13.31 -41.15 20.84
C LEU A 7 13.87 -39.72 20.88
N LEU A 8 14.94 -39.57 21.66
CA LEU A 8 15.75 -38.36 21.81
C LEU A 8 16.84 -38.40 20.75
N LEU A 9 16.82 -37.47 19.79
CA LEU A 9 17.94 -37.27 18.86
C LEU A 9 18.90 -36.26 19.50
N ALA A 10 20.09 -36.72 19.89
CA ALA A 10 21.18 -35.89 20.38
C ALA A 10 21.90 -35.22 19.20
N ILE A 11 22.07 -33.90 19.25
CA ILE A 11 22.95 -33.14 18.35
C ILE A 11 24.21 -32.78 19.16
N PRO A 12 25.42 -33.07 18.66
CA PRO A 12 26.65 -32.81 19.39
C PRO A 12 26.99 -31.31 19.45
N LEU A 13 27.27 -30.89 20.68
CA LEU A 13 27.82 -29.61 21.09
C LEU A 13 29.34 -29.64 20.84
N ALA A 14 29.84 -28.90 19.85
CA ALA A 14 31.27 -28.71 19.63
C ALA A 14 31.73 -27.37 20.21
N LEU A 15 32.86 -27.45 20.91
CA LEU A 15 33.44 -26.48 21.83
C LEU A 15 33.97 -25.18 21.20
N LEU A 16 34.00 -24.18 22.10
CA LEU A 16 34.80 -22.97 22.20
C LEU A 16 36.13 -22.94 21.41
N SER A 17 36.44 -21.77 20.86
CA SER A 17 37.78 -21.20 21.01
C SER A 17 37.71 -19.69 21.18
N ALA A 18 38.00 -19.23 22.39
CA ALA A 18 38.32 -17.85 22.69
C ALA A 18 39.76 -17.57 22.24
N CYS A 19 39.98 -16.43 21.58
CA CYS A 19 41.31 -15.83 21.48
C CYS A 19 41.16 -14.34 21.83
N VAL A 20 41.78 -13.98 22.95
CA VAL A 20 42.05 -12.61 23.43
C VAL A 20 43.36 -12.13 22.78
N ILE A 21 43.67 -10.82 22.90
CA ILE A 21 44.96 -10.11 22.63
C ILE A 21 44.91 -9.30 21.31
N GLU A 22 45.31 -8.03 21.14
CA GLU A 22 45.94 -6.99 21.96
C GLU A 22 45.56 -5.61 21.38
N THR A 23 45.64 -4.56 22.20
CA THR A 23 45.70 -3.16 21.78
C THR A 23 47.01 -2.83 21.07
N ARG A 24 46.99 -2.11 19.95
CA ARG A 24 48.09 -1.22 19.54
C ARG A 24 47.58 0.02 18.81
N THR A 25 47.67 1.15 19.49
CA THR A 25 47.69 2.50 18.93
C THR A 25 49.04 2.73 18.27
N GLY A 26 49.06 3.22 17.03
CA GLY A 26 50.26 3.69 16.34
C GLY A 26 49.88 4.60 15.17
N PRO A 27 50.50 5.80 15.02
CA PRO A 27 50.20 6.72 13.95
C PRO A 27 51.14 6.53 12.74
N GLY A 28 50.62 6.85 11.56
CA GLY A 28 51.44 7.24 10.41
C GLY A 28 51.81 6.12 9.45
N ALA A 29 51.25 6.17 8.24
CA ALA A 29 52.01 6.16 6.98
C ALA A 29 51.01 6.26 5.82
N ALA A 30 51.22 7.27 4.98
CA ALA A 30 50.63 7.35 3.66
C ALA A 30 50.94 6.06 2.88
N SER A 31 49.91 5.42 2.32
CA SER A 31 50.09 4.32 1.37
C SER A 31 49.44 4.69 0.04
N ALA A 32 50.28 4.60 -0.97
CA ALA A 32 50.05 5.01 -2.34
C ALA A 32 48.89 4.25 -2.99
N ALA A 33 48.21 4.97 -3.89
CA ALA A 33 47.22 4.41 -4.79
C ALA A 33 47.81 3.27 -5.62
N ALA A 34 47.25 2.07 -5.46
CA ALA A 34 47.45 0.96 -6.38
C ALA A 34 46.62 1.21 -7.66
N PRO A 35 47.14 0.85 -8.85
CA PRO A 35 46.44 1.03 -10.11
C PRO A 35 45.24 0.08 -10.22
N ALA A 36 44.15 0.62 -10.79
CA ALA A 36 42.93 -0.11 -11.11
C ALA A 36 43.23 -1.28 -12.05
N ALA A 37 42.98 -2.50 -11.58
CA ALA A 37 42.90 -3.67 -12.44
C ALA A 37 41.64 -3.54 -13.31
N ALA A 38 41.83 -3.53 -14.63
CA ALA A 38 40.76 -3.55 -15.61
C ALA A 38 39.91 -4.82 -15.43
N PRO A 39 38.57 -4.73 -15.46
CA PRO A 39 37.73 -5.91 -15.43
C PRO A 39 37.86 -6.70 -16.74
N ALA A 40 38.14 -7.99 -16.60
CA ALA A 40 38.12 -8.94 -17.70
C ALA A 40 36.74 -8.97 -18.37
N ALA A 41 36.72 -8.91 -19.70
CA ALA A 41 35.52 -8.98 -20.52
C ALA A 41 34.76 -10.28 -20.25
N ALA A 42 33.47 -10.14 -19.93
CA ALA A 42 32.56 -11.28 -19.80
C ALA A 42 32.39 -11.98 -21.18
N PRO A 43 32.31 -13.32 -21.22
CA PRO A 43 32.06 -14.05 -22.46
C PRO A 43 30.65 -13.74 -22.99
N ALA A 44 30.57 -13.54 -24.31
CA ALA A 44 29.33 -13.30 -25.03
C ALA A 44 28.33 -14.45 -24.81
N ALA A 45 27.10 -14.11 -24.48
CA ALA A 45 26.00 -15.05 -24.36
C ALA A 45 25.71 -15.73 -25.73
N PRO A 46 25.38 -17.03 -25.76
CA PRO A 46 24.99 -17.71 -26.98
C PRO A 46 23.65 -17.18 -27.51
N PRO A 47 23.41 -17.23 -28.83
CA PRO A 47 22.15 -16.78 -29.43
C PRO A 47 20.98 -17.63 -28.95
N ALA A 48 19.91 -16.96 -28.53
CA ALA A 48 18.66 -17.59 -28.13
C ALA A 48 18.04 -18.37 -29.31
N ALA A 49 17.81 -19.66 -29.09
CA ALA A 49 17.03 -20.49 -30.01
C ALA A 49 15.60 -19.96 -30.10
N ALA A 50 15.14 -19.71 -31.32
CA ALA A 50 13.78 -19.31 -31.62
C ALA A 50 12.79 -20.42 -31.22
N ALA A 51 11.85 -20.10 -30.34
CA ALA A 51 10.74 -20.97 -30.01
C ALA A 51 9.68 -20.98 -31.14
N PRO A 52 9.05 -22.13 -31.43
CA PRO A 52 8.02 -22.24 -32.45
C PRO A 52 6.74 -21.48 -32.04
N GLY A 53 6.18 -20.75 -33.01
CA GLY A 53 4.97 -19.96 -32.86
C GLY A 53 3.78 -20.82 -32.46
N THR A 54 3.14 -20.44 -31.35
CA THR A 54 1.81 -20.92 -30.99
C THR A 54 0.80 -19.98 -31.61
N ALA A 55 -0.06 -20.53 -32.46
CA ALA A 55 -1.15 -19.83 -33.11
C ALA A 55 -2.14 -19.29 -32.07
N SER A 56 -2.44 -17.99 -32.17
CA SER A 56 -3.52 -17.34 -31.42
C SER A 56 -4.86 -17.99 -31.74
N PRO A 57 -5.66 -18.42 -30.74
CA PRO A 57 -7.06 -18.72 -30.97
C PRO A 57 -7.83 -17.43 -31.27
N SER A 58 -8.62 -17.48 -32.34
CA SER A 58 -9.54 -16.42 -32.76
C SER A 58 -10.57 -16.13 -31.66
N PRO A 59 -10.84 -14.86 -31.29
CA PRO A 59 -11.82 -14.55 -30.27
C PRO A 59 -13.23 -14.91 -30.75
N ALA A 60 -13.92 -15.72 -29.95
CA ALA A 60 -15.34 -16.01 -30.14
C ALA A 60 -16.14 -14.70 -30.08
N ALA A 61 -17.05 -14.53 -31.05
CA ALA A 61 -17.90 -13.36 -31.18
C ALA A 61 -18.72 -13.11 -29.90
N ALA A 62 -18.67 -11.87 -29.41
CA ALA A 62 -19.48 -11.42 -28.29
C ALA A 62 -20.98 -11.49 -28.64
N PRO A 63 -21.85 -11.89 -27.70
CA PRO A 63 -23.30 -11.86 -27.91
C PRO A 63 -23.79 -10.41 -28.08
N ALA A 64 -24.75 -10.22 -28.99
CA ALA A 64 -25.37 -8.93 -29.26
C ALA A 64 -26.07 -8.34 -28.02
N PRO A 65 -26.06 -7.01 -27.85
CA PRO A 65 -26.72 -6.35 -26.73
C PRO A 65 -28.24 -6.52 -26.79
N THR A 66 -28.82 -7.04 -25.72
CA THR A 66 -30.27 -7.06 -25.50
C THR A 66 -30.80 -5.63 -25.34
N ALA A 67 -31.91 -5.34 -26.02
CA ALA A 67 -32.57 -4.04 -26.02
C ALA A 67 -33.03 -3.60 -24.61
N PRO A 68 -33.03 -2.29 -24.31
CA PRO A 68 -33.48 -1.77 -23.02
C PRO A 68 -34.99 -1.89 -22.83
N VAL A 69 -35.40 -2.31 -21.64
CA VAL A 69 -36.80 -2.31 -21.17
C VAL A 69 -37.19 -0.88 -20.77
N PRO A 70 -38.34 -0.34 -21.21
CA PRO A 70 -38.79 0.99 -20.79
C PRO A 70 -39.26 0.97 -19.33
N VAL A 71 -38.62 1.78 -18.48
CA VAL A 71 -39.09 2.07 -17.12
C VAL A 71 -40.04 3.26 -17.17
N VAL A 72 -41.34 3.00 -17.03
CA VAL A 72 -42.37 4.02 -16.82
C VAL A 72 -42.56 4.19 -15.31
N GLY A 73 -42.30 5.39 -14.80
CA GLY A 73 -42.58 5.73 -13.40
C GLY A 73 -41.98 7.06 -12.99
N ALA A 74 -42.71 8.15 -13.25
CA ALA A 74 -42.41 9.47 -12.71
C ALA A 74 -42.96 9.60 -11.28
N PRO A 75 -42.17 10.05 -10.28
CA PRO A 75 -42.70 10.53 -9.01
C PRO A 75 -43.08 12.02 -9.08
N PRO A 76 -44.07 12.46 -8.26
CA PRO A 76 -44.58 13.84 -8.28
C PRO A 76 -43.62 14.85 -7.63
N ALA A 77 -43.71 16.08 -8.11
CA ALA A 77 -42.96 17.25 -7.67
C ALA A 77 -43.23 17.58 -6.19
N VAL A 78 -42.17 17.83 -5.43
CA VAL A 78 -42.24 18.49 -4.12
C VAL A 78 -41.90 19.97 -4.31
N VAL A 79 -42.92 20.80 -4.12
CA VAL A 79 -42.86 22.26 -4.05
C VAL A 79 -42.52 22.66 -2.62
N GLY A 80 -41.54 23.56 -2.44
CA GLY A 80 -41.34 24.25 -1.16
C GLY A 80 -39.93 24.79 -0.96
N VAL A 81 -39.66 25.99 -1.46
CA VAL A 81 -38.49 26.81 -1.06
C VAL A 81 -39.02 27.97 -0.21
N PRO A 82 -38.60 28.11 1.06
CA PRO A 82 -38.75 29.37 1.78
C PRO A 82 -37.59 30.34 1.46
N PRO A 83 -37.85 31.65 1.31
CA PRO A 83 -36.81 32.64 1.14
C PRO A 83 -36.32 33.17 2.49
N GLY A 84 -35.01 33.39 2.58
CA GLY A 84 -34.43 34.41 3.46
C GLY A 84 -33.66 33.90 4.66
N VAL A 85 -32.33 34.09 4.62
CA VAL A 85 -31.61 34.82 5.67
C VAL A 85 -30.49 35.62 5.01
N VAL A 86 -30.57 36.94 5.17
CA VAL A 86 -29.53 37.92 4.87
C VAL A 86 -28.64 38.07 6.10
N GLY A 87 -27.33 38.06 5.93
CA GLY A 87 -26.37 38.66 6.87
C GLY A 87 -25.35 37.70 7.49
N ALA A 88 -24.11 37.76 7.02
CA ALA A 88 -22.94 37.34 7.78
C ALA A 88 -21.83 38.42 7.68
N PRO A 89 -21.20 38.81 8.80
CA PRO A 89 -20.21 39.89 8.85
C PRO A 89 -18.83 39.48 8.32
N PRO A 90 -17.96 40.44 7.97
CA PRO A 90 -16.58 40.17 7.59
C PRO A 90 -15.70 40.01 8.83
N GLY A 91 -14.96 38.90 8.90
CA GLY A 91 -13.76 38.78 9.72
C GLY A 91 -13.78 37.68 10.77
N VAL A 92 -13.35 36.47 10.38
CA VAL A 92 -12.63 35.56 11.28
C VAL A 92 -11.57 34.77 10.49
N ILE A 93 -10.32 35.16 10.72
CA ILE A 93 -9.09 34.35 10.71
C ILE A 93 -9.30 32.82 10.60
N GLY A 94 -8.88 32.25 9.47
CA GLY A 94 -8.29 30.90 9.34
C GLY A 94 -9.11 29.69 9.82
N ALA A 95 -10.29 29.45 9.27
CA ALA A 95 -10.99 28.17 9.45
C ALA A 95 -10.21 27.03 8.75
N VAL A 96 -9.88 25.98 9.51
CA VAL A 96 -9.48 24.69 8.95
C VAL A 96 -10.60 24.26 8.00
N PRO A 97 -10.32 23.86 6.73
CA PRO A 97 -11.37 23.52 5.78
C PRO A 97 -12.32 22.49 6.39
N ALA A 98 -13.58 22.90 6.55
CA ALA A 98 -14.66 22.04 7.00
C ALA A 98 -14.86 20.94 5.94
N GLY A 99 -14.46 19.71 6.26
CA GLY A 99 -14.54 18.61 5.30
C GLY A 99 -13.92 17.30 5.77
N VAL A 100 -13.14 17.30 6.85
CA VAL A 100 -12.82 16.07 7.59
C VAL A 100 -13.83 15.92 8.72
N ASP A 101 -14.86 15.10 8.49
CA ASP A 101 -15.71 14.64 9.59
C ASP A 101 -14.80 14.12 10.70
N PRO A 102 -14.97 14.59 11.95
CA PRO A 102 -14.13 14.13 13.04
C PRO A 102 -14.28 12.61 13.15
N LEU A 103 -13.17 11.92 12.89
CA LEU A 103 -13.07 10.48 13.08
C LEU A 103 -13.57 10.13 14.49
N PRO A 104 -14.26 8.99 14.67
CA PRO A 104 -14.89 8.64 15.93
C PRO A 104 -13.91 8.76 17.10
N SER A 105 -14.23 9.67 18.05
CA SER A 105 -13.32 10.19 19.08
C SER A 105 -12.85 9.15 20.14
N LYS A 106 -13.21 7.87 19.98
CA LYS A 106 -12.87 6.78 20.90
C LYS A 106 -11.68 5.92 20.44
N GLN A 107 -10.97 6.31 19.38
CA GLN A 107 -9.78 5.57 18.95
C GLN A 107 -8.60 5.87 19.89
N PRO A 108 -7.96 4.87 20.51
CA PRO A 108 -6.71 5.08 21.22
C PRO A 108 -5.62 5.60 20.26
N PRO A 109 -4.60 6.28 20.80
CA PRO A 109 -3.62 7.00 19.99
C PRO A 109 -2.93 6.09 18.96
N VAL A 110 -2.84 6.59 17.73
CA VAL A 110 -2.12 5.92 16.65
C VAL A 110 -0.63 6.20 16.83
N THR A 111 0.15 5.14 17.10
CA THR A 111 1.61 5.25 17.06
C THR A 111 2.04 5.47 15.62
N GLU A 112 2.70 6.60 15.37
CA GLU A 112 3.26 6.87 14.05
C GLU A 112 4.39 5.87 13.77
N PRO A 113 4.40 5.21 12.60
CA PRO A 113 5.51 4.35 12.24
C PRO A 113 6.82 5.14 12.20
N PRO A 114 7.97 4.53 12.54
CA PRO A 114 9.27 5.15 12.33
C PRO A 114 9.41 5.67 10.88
N PRO A 115 10.13 6.77 10.65
CA PRO A 115 10.43 7.21 9.29
C PRO A 115 11.10 6.09 8.48
N ALA A 116 10.75 6.00 7.19
CA ALA A 116 11.40 5.05 6.28
C ALA A 116 12.89 5.36 6.17
N ALA A 117 13.73 4.33 6.11
CA ALA A 117 15.12 4.50 5.74
C ALA A 117 15.23 4.63 4.21
N GLY A 118 15.73 5.76 3.72
CA GLY A 118 16.00 5.99 2.29
C GLY A 118 14.93 6.79 1.57
N ALA A 119 15.08 6.90 0.24
CA ALA A 119 14.11 7.56 -0.63
C ALA A 119 12.99 6.60 -1.06
N PRO A 120 11.78 7.10 -1.36
CA PRO A 120 10.71 6.23 -1.87
C PRO A 120 11.11 5.66 -3.22
N ALA A 121 10.81 4.37 -3.44
CA ALA A 121 11.01 3.74 -4.73
C ALA A 121 10.18 4.44 -5.80
N ALA A 122 10.81 4.71 -6.94
CA ALA A 122 10.13 5.21 -8.12
C ALA A 122 9.29 4.10 -8.74
N VAL A 123 8.06 4.43 -9.11
CA VAL A 123 7.12 3.51 -9.75
C VAL A 123 6.60 4.20 -11.03
N PRO A 124 6.41 3.47 -12.15
CA PRO A 124 5.89 4.06 -13.38
C PRO A 124 4.56 4.81 -13.17
N THR A 125 4.42 5.95 -13.83
CA THR A 125 3.18 6.74 -13.82
C THR A 125 2.00 5.95 -14.34
N GLY A 126 0.82 6.14 -13.77
CA GLY A 126 -0.42 5.48 -14.20
C GLY A 126 -0.54 4.00 -13.80
N ILE A 127 0.49 3.39 -13.18
CA ILE A 127 0.42 1.98 -12.78
C ILE A 127 -0.68 1.70 -11.75
N ALA A 128 -1.12 2.73 -11.03
CA ALA A 128 -2.17 2.66 -10.04
C ALA A 128 -3.58 2.59 -10.65
N ALA A 129 -3.73 2.74 -11.97
CA ALA A 129 -5.05 2.80 -12.60
C ALA A 129 -5.82 1.47 -12.47
N GLY A 130 -7.07 1.57 -12.04
CA GLY A 130 -8.02 0.45 -12.02
C GLY A 130 -7.89 -0.47 -10.81
N GLN A 131 -8.99 -1.10 -10.43
CA GLN A 131 -9.03 -2.02 -9.28
C GLN A 131 -8.29 -3.34 -9.60
N PRO A 132 -7.48 -3.86 -8.67
CA PRO A 132 -6.86 -5.18 -8.80
C PRO A 132 -7.93 -6.28 -8.94
N PRO A 133 -7.91 -7.11 -10.02
CA PRO A 133 -8.98 -8.08 -10.29
C PRO A 133 -9.05 -9.24 -9.29
N ASN A 134 -7.94 -9.59 -8.62
CA ASN A 134 -7.93 -10.67 -7.64
C ASN A 134 -8.24 -10.21 -6.21
N MET A 135 -8.48 -8.91 -6.00
CA MET A 135 -8.86 -8.38 -4.70
C MET A 135 -10.31 -8.76 -4.35
N LYS A 136 -10.45 -9.61 -3.33
CA LYS A 136 -11.76 -10.01 -2.78
C LYS A 136 -11.61 -10.40 -1.31
N PRO A 137 -12.69 -10.39 -0.50
CA PRO A 137 -12.66 -10.96 0.84
C PRO A 137 -12.11 -12.40 0.82
N GLY A 138 -11.24 -12.72 1.78
CA GLY A 138 -10.55 -14.02 1.83
C GLY A 138 -9.34 -14.16 0.92
N ALA A 139 -9.00 -13.15 0.09
CA ALA A 139 -7.74 -13.16 -0.67
C ALA A 139 -6.51 -13.20 0.27
N PRO A 140 -5.33 -13.64 -0.22
CA PRO A 140 -4.12 -13.70 0.60
C PRO A 140 -3.80 -12.38 1.32
N ALA A 141 -3.02 -12.48 2.41
CA ALA A 141 -2.64 -11.31 3.20
C ALA A 141 -1.86 -10.28 2.36
N ALA A 142 -2.47 -9.15 2.03
CA ALA A 142 -1.87 -8.15 1.15
C ALA A 142 -2.47 -6.76 1.35
N TYR A 143 -1.69 -5.76 0.91
CA TYR A 143 -2.18 -4.41 0.63
C TYR A 143 -2.57 -4.32 -0.85
N TRP A 144 -3.69 -3.67 -1.11
CA TRP A 144 -4.18 -3.39 -2.46
C TRP A 144 -4.36 -1.89 -2.59
N VAL A 145 -3.64 -1.29 -3.53
CA VAL A 145 -3.64 0.15 -3.76
C VAL A 145 -4.04 0.41 -5.19
N TRP A 146 -5.05 1.25 -5.42
CA TRP A 146 -5.36 1.70 -6.77
C TRP A 146 -5.99 3.08 -6.77
N ARG A 147 -6.10 3.62 -7.98
CA ARG A 147 -6.77 4.87 -8.28
C ARG A 147 -7.82 4.63 -9.35
N ASP A 148 -9.03 5.11 -9.12
CA ASP A 148 -10.10 5.04 -10.11
C ASP A 148 -10.01 6.20 -11.13
N ALA A 149 -10.89 6.18 -12.14
CA ALA A 149 -10.96 7.23 -13.15
C ALA A 149 -11.44 8.59 -12.60
N ASN A 150 -12.15 8.58 -11.47
CA ASN A 150 -12.67 9.78 -10.81
C ASN A 150 -11.63 10.45 -9.89
N GLY A 151 -10.45 9.85 -9.77
CA GLY A 151 -9.35 10.33 -8.95
C GLY A 151 -9.45 9.99 -7.48
N TRP A 152 -10.27 9.02 -7.12
CA TRP A 152 -10.22 8.40 -5.80
C TRP A 152 -9.08 7.42 -5.71
N TRP A 153 -8.33 7.53 -4.61
CA TRP A 153 -7.39 6.53 -4.19
C TRP A 153 -8.08 5.57 -3.22
N HIS A 154 -7.71 4.31 -3.32
CA HIS A 154 -8.23 3.25 -2.49
C HIS A 154 -7.06 2.48 -1.90
N LEU A 155 -7.08 2.31 -0.58
CA LEU A 155 -6.26 1.33 0.10
C LEU A 155 -7.17 0.28 0.70
N ARG A 156 -6.88 -0.99 0.43
CA ARG A 156 -7.54 -2.14 1.06
C ARG A 156 -6.53 -3.12 1.62
N THR A 157 -6.93 -3.82 2.66
CA THR A 157 -6.21 -4.96 3.24
C THR A 157 -7.12 -6.19 3.16
N THR A 158 -6.55 -7.34 2.83
CA THR A 158 -7.28 -8.63 2.84
C THR A 158 -6.49 -9.65 3.63
N THR A 159 -7.13 -10.72 4.09
CA THR A 159 -6.44 -11.89 4.63
C THR A 159 -7.16 -13.21 4.31
N GLY A 160 -6.40 -14.31 4.28
CA GLY A 160 -6.91 -15.67 4.12
C GLY A 160 -7.50 -16.25 5.42
N LYS A 161 -8.39 -15.50 6.09
CA LYS A 161 -9.06 -15.82 7.38
C LYS A 161 -8.21 -15.72 8.65
N GLN A 162 -6.89 -15.74 8.53
CA GLN A 162 -6.01 -15.47 9.67
C GLN A 162 -6.00 -13.98 10.00
N LEU A 163 -6.01 -13.66 11.30
CA LEU A 163 -5.90 -12.29 11.77
C LEU A 163 -4.50 -11.77 11.45
N HIS A 164 -4.42 -10.65 10.74
CA HIS A 164 -3.16 -9.98 10.49
C HIS A 164 -3.28 -8.48 10.70
N ARG A 165 -2.28 -7.92 11.37
CA ARG A 165 -2.18 -6.47 11.56
C ARG A 165 -1.50 -5.77 10.39
N PHE A 166 -2.18 -4.81 9.79
CA PHE A 166 -1.68 -3.93 8.75
C PHE A 166 -1.51 -2.53 9.31
N HIS A 167 -0.47 -1.81 8.91
CA HIS A 167 -0.29 -0.43 9.33
C HIS A 167 0.62 0.29 8.34
N GLY A 168 0.48 1.61 8.31
CA GLY A 168 1.26 2.44 7.43
C GLY A 168 0.90 3.90 7.53
N LYS A 169 1.59 4.67 6.69
CA LYS A 169 1.39 6.10 6.52
C LYS A 169 1.34 6.40 5.04
N ILE A 170 0.37 7.21 4.62
CA ILE A 170 0.30 7.77 3.27
C ILE A 170 0.44 9.29 3.41
N THR A 171 1.30 9.90 2.60
CA THR A 171 1.50 11.35 2.58
C THR A 171 1.25 11.92 1.20
N ALA A 172 0.61 13.09 1.11
CA ALA A 172 0.54 13.86 -0.12
C ALA A 172 1.92 14.51 -0.36
N GLN A 173 2.57 14.20 -1.49
CA GLN A 173 3.89 14.79 -1.79
C GLN A 173 3.77 16.28 -2.13
N SER A 174 2.68 16.63 -2.83
CA SER A 174 2.22 17.99 -3.04
C SER A 174 0.69 18.00 -2.95
N GLY A 175 0.11 19.15 -2.58
CA GLY A 175 -1.32 19.25 -2.29
C GLY A 175 -1.70 18.78 -0.89
N ASP A 176 -3.00 18.54 -0.71
CA ASP A 176 -3.62 18.11 0.54
C ASP A 176 -4.35 16.77 0.38
N MET A 177 -4.29 15.95 1.43
CA MET A 177 -5.18 14.81 1.65
C MET A 177 -6.58 15.31 1.96
N VAL A 178 -7.55 14.94 1.15
CA VAL A 178 -8.96 15.35 1.29
C VAL A 178 -9.89 14.15 1.15
N ASP A 179 -11.13 14.30 1.61
CA ASP A 179 -12.20 13.32 1.47
C ASP A 179 -11.86 11.91 1.98
N VAL A 180 -11.18 11.79 3.13
CA VAL A 180 -10.79 10.49 3.69
C VAL A 180 -12.00 9.75 4.25
N LYS A 181 -12.38 8.63 3.63
CA LYS A 181 -13.55 7.82 3.96
C LYS A 181 -13.14 6.42 4.43
N PRO A 182 -13.32 6.08 5.70
CA PRO A 182 -13.05 4.74 6.18
C PRO A 182 -13.98 3.71 5.54
N VAL A 183 -13.49 2.49 5.33
CA VAL A 183 -14.25 1.36 4.78
C VAL A 183 -14.14 0.17 5.71
N LYS A 184 -15.28 -0.23 6.29
CA LYS A 184 -15.41 -1.38 7.19
C LYS A 184 -14.48 -1.34 8.40
N MET A 185 -14.44 -0.21 9.11
CA MET A 185 -13.67 -0.14 10.36
C MET A 185 -14.28 -1.04 11.45
N GLU A 186 -13.46 -1.90 12.03
CA GLU A 186 -13.82 -2.73 13.17
C GLU A 186 -13.36 -2.12 14.50
N LEU A 187 -13.82 -2.71 15.60
CA LEU A 187 -13.40 -2.32 16.95
C LEU A 187 -11.93 -2.72 17.17
N GLY A 188 -11.02 -1.78 17.01
CA GLY A 188 -9.57 -2.07 17.08
C GLY A 188 -8.79 -1.35 15.99
N ASP A 189 -9.47 -1.07 14.89
CA ASP A 189 -8.92 -0.31 13.77
C ASP A 189 -8.71 1.15 14.11
N ARG A 190 -7.70 1.72 13.48
CA ARG A 190 -7.25 3.09 13.66
C ARG A 190 -7.06 3.74 12.31
N LEU A 191 -7.58 4.95 12.20
CA LEU A 191 -7.38 5.79 11.04
C LEU A 191 -7.29 7.22 11.54
N LYS A 192 -6.16 7.87 11.30
CA LYS A 192 -5.96 9.28 11.62
C LYS A 192 -5.63 10.01 10.33
N ALA A 193 -6.51 10.92 9.92
CA ALA A 193 -6.31 11.78 8.77
C ALA A 193 -5.92 13.19 9.21
N THR A 194 -5.00 13.79 8.46
CA THR A 194 -4.67 15.21 8.49
C THR A 194 -4.63 15.70 7.04
N ASN A 195 -4.53 17.01 6.82
CA ASN A 195 -4.43 17.57 5.47
C ASN A 195 -3.18 17.11 4.71
N LYS A 196 -2.17 16.51 5.36
CA LYS A 196 -0.93 16.06 4.69
C LYS A 196 -0.73 14.56 4.69
N ALA A 197 -1.39 13.85 5.60
CA ALA A 197 -1.11 12.45 5.83
C ALA A 197 -2.30 11.69 6.38
N VAL A 198 -2.37 10.41 6.03
CA VAL A 198 -3.22 9.42 6.68
C VAL A 198 -2.32 8.37 7.33
N VAL A 199 -2.49 8.15 8.64
CA VAL A 199 -1.82 7.09 9.40
C VAL A 199 -2.88 6.09 9.81
N PHE A 200 -2.62 4.80 9.60
CA PHE A 200 -3.61 3.76 9.84
C PHE A 200 -3.01 2.51 10.49
N ALA A 201 -3.87 1.77 11.18
CA ALA A 201 -3.59 0.42 11.64
C ALA A 201 -4.89 -0.40 11.65
N PHE A 202 -4.90 -1.51 10.93
CA PHE A 202 -6.06 -2.40 10.78
C PHE A 202 -5.74 -3.81 11.24
N ASP A 203 -6.68 -4.45 11.91
CA ASP A 203 -6.58 -5.84 12.34
C ASP A 203 -7.55 -6.71 11.50
N THR A 204 -7.15 -7.03 10.27
CA THR A 204 -8.02 -7.70 9.29
C THR A 204 -8.04 -9.23 9.47
N ALA A 205 -9.23 -9.85 9.49
CA ALA A 205 -9.41 -11.31 9.52
C ALA A 205 -10.52 -11.81 8.56
N GLY A 206 -10.15 -12.35 7.40
CA GLY A 206 -11.07 -12.97 6.43
C GLY A 206 -11.93 -11.98 5.63
N HIS A 207 -12.04 -10.75 6.10
CA HIS A 207 -12.75 -9.65 5.45
C HIS A 207 -11.78 -8.72 4.72
N MET A 208 -12.25 -7.49 4.49
CA MET A 208 -11.48 -6.46 3.81
C MET A 208 -11.74 -5.14 4.52
N ASP A 209 -10.65 -4.51 4.95
CA ASP A 209 -10.69 -3.21 5.61
C ASP A 209 -9.94 -2.21 4.75
N GLY A 210 -10.10 -0.92 5.05
CA GLY A 210 -9.34 0.11 4.37
C GLY A 210 -9.99 1.46 4.44
N PHE A 211 -9.66 2.29 3.45
CA PHE A 211 -10.23 3.62 3.30
C PHE A 211 -10.03 4.13 1.88
N ASP A 212 -10.85 5.09 1.52
CA ASP A 212 -10.75 5.87 0.30
C ASP A 212 -10.29 7.28 0.65
N PHE A 213 -9.56 7.92 -0.27
CA PHE A 213 -9.12 9.29 -0.09
C PHE A 213 -8.86 9.95 -1.43
N ARG A 214 -8.65 11.26 -1.41
CA ARG A 214 -8.19 12.02 -2.56
C ARG A 214 -6.97 12.85 -2.20
N VAL A 215 -6.18 13.20 -3.21
CA VAL A 215 -5.11 14.17 -3.11
C VAL A 215 -5.51 15.36 -3.97
N SER A 216 -5.47 16.56 -3.41
CA SER A 216 -5.82 17.80 -4.14
C SER A 216 -4.96 17.94 -5.40
N ASP A 217 -5.50 18.62 -6.41
CA ASP A 217 -4.82 18.92 -7.67
C ASP A 217 -4.28 17.69 -8.41
N ASN A 218 -4.84 16.52 -8.11
CA ASN A 218 -4.45 15.24 -8.66
C ASN A 218 -2.92 15.04 -8.60
N LYS A 219 -2.35 15.16 -7.41
CA LYS A 219 -0.90 15.01 -7.18
C LYS A 219 -0.52 13.60 -6.71
N CYS A 220 0.78 13.39 -6.58
CA CYS A 220 1.34 12.11 -6.16
C CYS A 220 1.11 11.84 -4.66
N ALA A 221 0.91 10.58 -4.33
CA ALA A 221 0.86 10.07 -2.96
C ALA A 221 2.08 9.18 -2.70
N THR A 222 2.73 9.39 -1.56
CA THR A 222 3.82 8.53 -1.08
C THR A 222 3.28 7.59 -0.02
N PHE A 223 3.53 6.29 -0.23
CA PHE A 223 3.07 5.21 0.62
C PHE A 223 4.24 4.67 1.41
N HIS A 224 4.10 4.63 2.73
CA HIS A 224 4.99 3.94 3.64
C HIS A 224 4.21 2.84 4.35
N LEU A 225 4.19 1.67 3.72
CA LEU A 225 3.48 0.50 4.21
C LEU A 225 4.42 -0.37 5.04
N HIS A 226 3.89 -1.10 6.02
CA HIS A 226 4.68 -2.03 6.82
C HIS A 226 4.14 -3.44 6.61
N PRO A 227 4.50 -4.10 5.50
CA PRO A 227 4.22 -5.52 5.33
C PRO A 227 5.10 -6.32 6.29
N ASN A 228 4.48 -7.00 7.25
CA ASN A 228 5.14 -8.10 7.96
C ASN A 228 5.50 -9.21 6.95
N ALA A 229 6.41 -10.10 7.34
CA ALA A 229 6.86 -11.20 6.50
C ALA A 229 5.69 -11.96 5.83
N GLY A 230 5.80 -12.16 4.52
CA GLY A 230 4.80 -12.88 3.71
C GLY A 230 3.66 -12.01 3.17
N LYS A 231 3.53 -10.73 3.57
CA LYS A 231 2.54 -9.82 3.00
C LYS A 231 3.04 -9.18 1.71
N LYS A 232 2.17 -9.10 0.71
CA LYS A 232 2.46 -8.46 -0.59
C LYS A 232 1.78 -7.10 -0.69
N ILE A 233 2.25 -6.29 -1.63
CA ILE A 233 1.64 -5.01 -2.01
C ILE A 233 1.32 -5.11 -3.50
N PHE A 234 0.05 -4.98 -3.85
CA PHE A 234 -0.42 -4.97 -5.23
C PHE A 234 -0.94 -3.59 -5.59
N VAL A 235 -0.52 -3.08 -6.76
CA VAL A 235 -0.84 -1.74 -7.24
C VAL A 235 -1.55 -1.79 -8.59
N GLY A 236 -2.72 -1.14 -8.65
CA GLY A 236 -3.54 -0.98 -9.84
C GLY A 236 -4.10 -2.27 -10.44
N GLY A 237 -4.79 -2.16 -11.56
CA GLY A 237 -5.45 -3.28 -12.24
C GLY A 237 -4.47 -4.31 -12.81
N GLY A 238 -3.21 -3.92 -13.00
CA GLY A 238 -2.12 -4.82 -13.40
C GLY A 238 -1.48 -5.58 -12.24
N GLU A 239 -1.91 -5.35 -10.98
CA GLU A 239 -1.37 -5.98 -9.77
C GLU A 239 0.16 -5.86 -9.65
N ALA A 240 0.69 -4.70 -10.02
CA ALA A 240 2.13 -4.45 -9.97
C ALA A 240 2.64 -4.49 -8.53
N GLN A 241 3.86 -4.99 -8.34
CA GLN A 241 4.50 -5.06 -7.02
C GLN A 241 5.66 -4.05 -6.96
N PRO A 242 5.58 -3.00 -6.12
CA PRO A 242 6.69 -2.08 -5.96
C PRO A 242 7.89 -2.80 -5.31
N ALA A 243 9.10 -2.40 -5.69
CA ALA A 243 10.34 -3.01 -5.18
C ALA A 243 10.59 -2.74 -3.69
N SER A 244 9.90 -1.76 -3.11
CA SER A 244 10.00 -1.34 -1.71
C SER A 244 8.61 -1.06 -1.16
N PRO A 245 8.36 -1.29 0.15
CA PRO A 245 7.12 -0.88 0.79
C PRO A 245 7.04 0.64 1.04
N PHE A 246 8.14 1.36 0.75
CA PHE A 246 8.19 2.81 0.68
C PHE A 246 8.30 3.26 -0.79
N PHE A 247 7.23 3.80 -1.37
CA PHE A 247 7.15 4.13 -2.80
C PHE A 247 6.20 5.30 -3.06
N THR A 248 6.32 5.93 -4.24
CA THR A 248 5.46 7.04 -4.66
C THR A 248 4.64 6.63 -5.88
N LEU A 249 3.35 6.95 -5.89
CA LEU A 249 2.47 6.80 -7.03
C LEU A 249 1.96 8.17 -7.50
N CYS A 250 2.04 8.41 -8.80
CA CYS A 250 1.50 9.58 -9.46
C CYS A 250 0.38 9.17 -10.43
N PRO A 251 -0.64 10.02 -10.63
CA PRO A 251 -1.72 9.77 -11.59
C PRO A 251 -1.23 9.58 -13.02
#